data_AF-M7B7Z8-F1
#
_entry.id   AF-M7B7Z8-F1
#
_cell.length_a   1.000
_cell.length_b   1.000
_cell.length_c   1.000
_cell.angle_alpha   90.00
_cell.angle_beta   90.00
_cell.angle_gamma   90.00
#
_symmetry.space_group_name_H-M   'P 1'
#
loop_
_entity.id
_entity.type
_entity.pdbx_description
1 polymer ?
#
loop_
_entity_poly.entity_id
_entity_poly.type
_entity_poly.pdbx_seq_one_letter_code
_entity_poly.pdbx_strand_id
1 'polypeptide(L)'
;HPAPNSLVVDAVKQKKKHQFPRSTPSDKDSRQLDLLGRKVYASSTLQFRIATYSAVLAKYDHKNYNKFMDFIDHIPEDKKQQITAIVSEGQILSRTALQAALDVANIAARSTATAVVMRRGSWLSSSSFPRKFQSTIEDLPFDGDKLFASTTNDVLHSMKDSRATLQSLGIQTPLTRRRDYRYQPYQRPRYPTYTQQFHRSHEQQQP
;
A
#
# COMPACT_ATOMS: atom_id res chain seq x y z
N HIS A 1 3.75 -1.65 11.60
CA HIS A 1 3.84 -0.84 10.37
C HIS A 1 4.83 0.29 10.63
N PRO A 2 5.73 0.63 9.68
CA PRO A 2 6.80 1.58 9.92
C PRO A 2 6.23 2.98 10.17
N ALA A 3 6.80 3.70 11.12
CA ALA A 3 6.37 5.06 11.42
C ALA A 3 6.76 6.01 10.28
N PRO A 4 5.91 6.99 9.92
CA PRO A 4 6.30 8.05 9.01
C PRO A 4 7.36 8.95 9.67
N ASN A 5 8.39 9.29 8.91
CA ASN A 5 9.55 10.08 9.33
C ASN A 5 9.92 11.08 8.22
N SER A 6 11.05 11.79 8.37
CA SER A 6 11.57 12.77 7.40
C SER A 6 10.82 14.11 7.38
N LEU A 7 11.45 15.10 6.75
CA LEU A 7 10.90 16.44 6.44
C LEU A 7 9.55 16.38 5.71
N VAL A 8 9.21 15.26 5.07
CA VAL A 8 7.87 15.01 4.50
C VAL A 8 6.78 15.14 5.55
N VAL A 9 6.99 14.57 6.74
CA VAL A 9 6.04 14.66 7.85
C VAL A 9 5.91 16.10 8.35
N ASP A 10 7.01 16.83 8.42
CA ASP A 10 7.02 18.22 8.88
C ASP A 10 6.35 19.15 7.87
N ALA A 11 6.55 18.93 6.57
CA ALA A 11 5.85 19.65 5.51
C ALA A 11 4.32 19.44 5.58
N VAL A 12 3.87 18.21 5.86
CA VAL A 12 2.44 17.91 6.06
C VAL A 12 1.90 18.62 7.31
N LYS A 13 2.66 18.62 8.42
CA LYS A 13 2.28 19.32 9.66
C LYS A 13 2.17 20.83 9.45
N GLN A 14 3.13 21.45 8.76
CA GLN A 14 3.11 22.88 8.46
C GLN A 14 1.92 23.24 7.56
N LYS A 15 1.66 22.45 6.52
CA LYS A 15 0.49 22.64 5.64
C LYS A 15 -0.83 22.62 6.42
N LYS A 16 -0.99 21.70 7.37
CA LYS A 16 -2.17 21.63 8.24
C LYS A 16 -2.33 22.86 9.15
N LYS A 17 -1.23 23.47 9.59
CA LYS A 17 -1.27 24.73 10.37
C LYS A 17 -1.70 25.94 9.53
N HIS A 18 -1.38 25.95 8.25
CA HIS A 18 -1.68 27.07 7.34
C HIS A 18 -2.99 26.93 6.54
N GLN A 19 -3.70 25.80 6.65
CA GLN A 19 -5.01 25.61 6.03
C GLN A 19 -6.13 25.80 7.06
N PHE A 20 -7.06 26.72 6.78
CA PHE A 20 -8.40 26.75 7.39
C PHE A 20 -9.10 25.39 7.18
N PRO A 21 -10.06 24.98 8.03
CA PRO A 21 -10.65 23.64 8.02
C PRO A 21 -11.49 23.42 6.76
N ARG A 22 -10.82 23.12 5.65
CA ARG A 22 -11.41 22.69 4.40
C ARG A 22 -10.73 21.38 4.06
N SER A 23 -11.40 20.27 4.38
CA SER A 23 -11.03 18.95 3.90
C SER A 23 -11.25 18.93 2.39
N THR A 24 -10.23 19.34 1.62
CA THR A 24 -10.21 19.11 0.18
C THR A 24 -10.32 17.59 -0.06
N PRO A 25 -11.08 17.12 -1.07
CA PRO A 25 -11.28 15.69 -1.35
C PRO A 25 -9.98 14.87 -1.36
N SER A 26 -8.90 15.45 -1.88
CA SER A 26 -7.55 14.86 -1.92
C SER A 26 -6.95 14.48 -0.55
N ASP A 27 -7.35 15.11 0.56
CA ASP A 27 -6.86 14.76 1.92
C ASP A 27 -7.63 13.59 2.53
N LYS A 28 -8.87 13.33 2.07
CA LYS A 28 -9.63 12.15 2.46
C LYS A 28 -9.07 10.90 1.79
N ASP A 29 -8.82 11.00 0.48
CA ASP A 29 -8.31 9.89 -0.32
C ASP A 29 -6.90 9.50 0.11
N SER A 30 -6.02 10.47 0.43
CA SER A 30 -4.68 10.17 0.94
C SER A 30 -4.74 9.44 2.29
N ARG A 31 -5.60 9.86 3.23
CA ARG A 31 -5.77 9.15 4.51
C ARG A 31 -6.30 7.74 4.33
N GLN A 32 -7.25 7.53 3.43
CA GLN A 32 -7.77 6.19 3.13
C GLN A 32 -6.68 5.29 2.54
N LEU A 33 -5.86 5.82 1.63
CA LEU A 33 -4.75 5.09 1.03
C LEU A 33 -3.67 4.70 2.06
N ASP A 34 -3.30 5.59 2.98
CA ASP A 34 -2.36 5.24 4.06
C ASP A 34 -2.98 4.22 5.03
N LEU A 35 -4.26 4.33 5.36
CA LEU A 35 -4.94 3.31 6.18
C LEU A 35 -4.93 1.94 5.50
N LEU A 36 -5.24 1.88 4.20
CA LEU A 36 -5.19 0.64 3.43
C LEU A 36 -3.76 0.09 3.39
N GLY A 37 -2.77 0.94 3.13
CA GLY A 37 -1.36 0.55 3.16
C GLY A 37 -0.92 0.00 4.52
N ARG A 38 -1.37 0.58 5.65
CA ARG A 38 -1.07 0.02 6.99
C ARG A 38 -1.67 -1.36 7.20
N LYS A 39 -2.90 -1.59 6.73
CA LYS A 39 -3.57 -2.90 6.81
C LYS A 39 -2.86 -3.95 5.96
N VAL A 40 -2.54 -3.61 4.70
CA VAL A 40 -1.78 -4.50 3.81
C VAL A 40 -0.41 -4.81 4.40
N TYR A 41 0.30 -3.81 4.92
CA TYR A 41 1.60 -4.02 5.60
C TYR A 41 1.48 -4.99 6.77
N ALA A 42 0.50 -4.78 7.67
CA ALA A 42 0.33 -5.63 8.85
C ALA A 42 -0.01 -7.08 8.46
N SER A 43 -0.94 -7.26 7.52
CA SER A 43 -1.34 -8.58 7.01
C SER A 43 -0.18 -9.30 6.33
N SER A 44 0.52 -8.63 5.41
CA SER A 44 1.64 -9.23 4.68
C SER A 44 2.83 -9.53 5.57
N THR A 45 3.16 -8.68 6.55
CA THR A 45 4.20 -8.98 7.54
C THR A 45 3.85 -10.22 8.36
N LEU A 46 2.57 -10.40 8.72
CA LEU A 46 2.12 -11.61 9.40
C LEU A 46 2.24 -12.85 8.51
N GLN A 47 1.80 -12.77 7.25
CA GLN A 47 1.97 -13.85 6.27
C GLN A 47 3.43 -14.23 6.09
N PHE A 48 4.34 -13.25 6.03
CA PHE A 48 5.77 -13.50 5.93
C PHE A 48 6.31 -14.28 7.14
N ARG A 49 5.85 -13.95 8.36
CA ARG A 49 6.24 -14.68 9.58
C ARG A 49 5.70 -16.11 9.56
N ILE A 50 4.43 -16.30 9.20
CA ILE A 50 3.82 -17.63 9.07
C ILE A 50 4.61 -18.46 8.06
N ALA A 51 4.90 -17.91 6.88
CA ALA A 51 5.69 -18.56 5.85
C ALA A 51 7.09 -18.94 6.33
N THR A 52 7.74 -18.06 7.09
CA THR A 52 9.06 -18.34 7.70
C THR A 52 8.98 -19.55 8.63
N TYR A 53 7.98 -19.60 9.51
CA TYR A 53 7.78 -20.74 10.40
C TYR A 53 7.45 -22.02 9.62
N SER A 54 6.58 -21.95 8.62
CA SER A 54 6.24 -23.09 7.76
C SER A 54 7.47 -23.63 7.03
N ALA A 55 8.35 -22.77 6.54
CA ALA A 55 9.60 -23.19 5.88
C ALA A 55 10.55 -23.91 6.86
N VAL A 56 10.67 -23.43 8.10
CA VAL A 56 11.46 -24.08 9.14
C VAL A 56 10.90 -25.46 9.47
N LEU A 57 9.58 -25.58 9.65
CA LEU A 57 8.91 -26.85 9.92
C LEU A 57 9.11 -27.84 8.78
N ALA A 58 8.84 -27.42 7.53
CA ALA A 58 9.02 -28.27 6.36
C ALA A 58 10.47 -28.76 6.19
N LYS A 59 11.45 -27.90 6.46
CA LYS A 59 12.87 -28.28 6.47
C LYS A 59 13.18 -29.31 7.56
N TYR A 60 12.59 -29.17 8.74
CA TYR A 60 12.77 -30.11 9.83
C TYR A 60 12.14 -31.46 9.53
N ASP A 61 10.92 -31.49 8.99
CA ASP A 61 10.24 -32.70 8.55
C ASP A 61 11.06 -33.43 7.49
N HIS A 62 11.59 -32.71 6.50
CA HIS A 62 12.48 -33.29 5.50
C HIS A 62 13.70 -33.97 6.14
N LYS A 63 14.31 -33.32 7.13
CA LYS A 63 15.44 -33.89 7.88
C LYS A 63 15.03 -35.13 8.68
N ASN A 64 13.83 -35.15 9.25
CA ASN A 64 13.32 -36.32 9.98
C ASN A 64 13.11 -37.51 9.04
N TYR A 65 12.50 -37.30 7.88
CA TYR A 65 12.36 -38.35 6.87
C TYR A 65 13.71 -38.87 6.36
N ASN A 66 14.72 -38.01 6.22
CA ASN A 66 16.07 -38.46 5.89
C ASN A 66 16.66 -39.37 6.97
N LYS A 67 16.43 -39.08 8.26
CA LYS A 67 16.86 -39.99 9.34
C LYS A 67 16.11 -41.33 9.30
N PHE A 68 14.84 -41.33 8.91
CA PHE A 68 14.09 -42.58 8.76
C PHE A 68 14.68 -43.51 7.70
N MET A 69 15.33 -42.97 6.66
CA MET A 69 16.04 -43.78 5.68
C MET A 69 17.15 -44.62 6.31
N ASP A 70 17.83 -44.11 7.35
CA ASP A 70 18.91 -44.84 8.04
C ASP A 70 18.37 -46.10 8.78
N PHE A 71 17.08 -46.12 9.10
CA PHE A 71 16.43 -47.25 9.79
C PHE A 71 15.84 -48.28 8.83
N ILE A 72 15.76 -47.99 7.52
CA ILE A 72 15.11 -48.88 6.53
C ILE A 72 15.76 -50.26 6.48
N ASP A 73 17.07 -50.36 6.70
CA ASP A 73 17.77 -51.65 6.68
C ASP A 73 17.49 -52.53 7.90
N HIS A 74 16.88 -51.98 8.95
CA HIS A 74 16.47 -52.71 10.14
C HIS A 74 14.99 -53.14 10.11
N ILE A 75 14.26 -52.78 9.04
CA ILE A 75 12.86 -53.13 8.85
C ILE A 75 12.74 -54.56 8.29
N PRO A 76 11.78 -55.38 8.75
CA PRO A 76 11.46 -56.67 8.14
C PRO A 76 11.19 -56.56 6.64
N GLU A 77 11.70 -57.52 5.85
CA GLU A 77 11.65 -57.47 4.38
C GLU A 77 10.22 -57.32 3.84
N ASP A 78 9.23 -57.94 4.48
CA ASP A 78 7.82 -57.88 4.08
C ASP A 78 7.18 -56.48 4.25
N LYS A 79 7.80 -55.60 5.05
CA LYS A 79 7.36 -54.21 5.28
C LYS A 79 8.27 -53.16 4.67
N LYS A 80 9.48 -53.53 4.25
CA LYS A 80 10.53 -52.61 3.79
C LYS A 80 10.05 -51.71 2.66
N GLN A 81 9.37 -52.28 1.65
CA GLN A 81 8.86 -51.52 0.52
C GLN A 81 7.79 -50.49 0.93
N GLN A 82 6.86 -50.87 1.82
CA GLN A 82 5.79 -49.98 2.27
C GLN A 82 6.34 -48.80 3.09
N ILE A 83 7.27 -49.07 4.01
CA ILE A 83 7.88 -48.02 4.83
C ILE A 83 8.76 -47.10 3.97
N THR A 84 9.51 -47.64 3.02
CA THR A 84 10.30 -46.84 2.07
C THR A 84 9.40 -45.89 1.26
N ALA A 85 8.24 -46.38 0.79
CA ALA A 85 7.27 -45.55 0.09
C ALA A 85 6.77 -44.39 0.97
N ILE A 86 6.36 -44.67 2.21
CA ILE A 86 5.90 -43.63 3.17
C ILE A 86 6.99 -42.58 3.43
N VAL A 87 8.24 -43.00 3.63
CA VAL A 87 9.35 -42.06 3.84
C VAL A 87 9.57 -41.19 2.61
N SER A 88 9.53 -41.77 1.41
CA SER A 88 9.68 -41.04 0.15
C SER A 88 8.54 -40.03 -0.08
N GLU A 89 7.30 -40.42 0.23
CA GLU A 89 6.13 -39.53 0.17
C GLU A 89 6.28 -38.37 1.15
N GLY A 90 6.74 -38.63 2.38
CA GLY A 90 7.04 -37.60 3.38
C GLY A 90 8.13 -36.61 2.94
N GLN A 91 9.16 -37.10 2.25
CA GLN A 91 10.20 -36.23 1.66
C GLN A 91 9.62 -35.34 0.55
N ILE A 92 8.75 -35.87 -0.31
CA ILE A 92 8.08 -35.11 -1.37
C ILE A 92 7.14 -34.07 -0.77
N LEU A 93 6.34 -34.45 0.23
CA LEU A 93 5.41 -33.56 0.92
C LEU A 93 6.15 -32.41 1.62
N SER A 94 7.22 -32.70 2.36
CA SER A 94 8.04 -31.68 3.03
C SER A 94 8.71 -30.72 2.05
N ARG A 95 9.22 -31.20 0.90
CA ARG A 95 9.74 -30.33 -0.18
C ARG A 95 8.65 -29.45 -0.78
N THR A 96 7.47 -30.01 -1.01
CA THR A 96 6.32 -29.28 -1.57
C THR A 96 5.82 -28.21 -0.59
N ALA A 97 5.74 -28.54 0.69
CA ALA A 97 5.41 -27.59 1.76
C ALA A 97 6.44 -26.46 1.88
N LEU A 98 7.73 -26.78 1.74
CA LEU A 98 8.80 -25.77 1.72
C LEU A 98 8.64 -24.82 0.52
N GLN A 99 8.37 -25.35 -0.67
CA GLN A 99 8.13 -24.52 -1.85
C GLN A 99 6.92 -23.59 -1.68
N ALA A 100 5.80 -24.13 -1.19
CA ALA A 100 4.62 -23.32 -0.89
C ALA A 100 4.90 -22.21 0.14
N ALA A 101 5.71 -22.50 1.17
CA ALA A 101 6.12 -21.49 2.14
C ALA A 101 6.97 -20.39 1.49
N LEU A 102 7.90 -20.73 0.60
CA LEU A 102 8.71 -19.75 -0.14
C LEU A 102 7.84 -18.86 -1.05
N ASP A 103 6.84 -19.44 -1.72
CA ASP A 103 5.92 -18.69 -2.57
C ASP A 103 5.07 -17.71 -1.75
N VAL A 104 4.55 -18.13 -0.60
CA VAL A 104 3.82 -17.24 0.33
C VAL A 104 4.75 -16.14 0.85
N ALA A 105 6.00 -16.46 1.21
CA ALA A 105 6.96 -15.45 1.64
C ALA A 105 7.24 -14.40 0.54
N ASN A 106 7.37 -14.83 -0.72
CA ASN A 106 7.55 -13.94 -1.86
C ASN A 106 6.33 -13.04 -2.08
N ILE A 107 5.11 -13.59 -2.05
CA ILE A 107 3.86 -12.81 -2.17
C ILE A 107 3.75 -11.81 -1.02
N ALA A 108 4.09 -12.21 0.20
CA ALA A 108 4.08 -11.36 1.37
C ALA A 108 5.11 -10.21 1.25
N ALA A 109 6.32 -10.49 0.74
CA ALA A 109 7.33 -9.47 0.49
C ALA A 109 6.87 -8.44 -0.55
N ARG A 110 6.30 -8.89 -1.67
CA ARG A 110 5.73 -8.01 -2.70
C ARG A 110 4.57 -7.17 -2.17
N SER A 111 3.68 -7.79 -1.39
CA SER A 111 2.56 -7.09 -0.75
C SER A 111 3.03 -6.04 0.26
N THR A 112 4.11 -6.33 1.00
CA THR A 112 4.78 -5.38 1.90
C THR A 112 5.34 -4.20 1.11
N ALA A 113 6.00 -4.45 -0.01
CA ALA A 113 6.54 -3.40 -0.89
C ALA A 113 5.41 -2.50 -1.44
N THR A 114 4.32 -3.10 -1.96
CA THR A 114 3.14 -2.36 -2.41
C THR A 114 2.55 -1.49 -1.30
N ALA A 115 2.47 -2.02 -0.07
CA ALA A 115 1.98 -1.27 1.08
C ALA A 115 2.87 -0.08 1.42
N VAL A 116 4.20 -0.21 1.32
CA VAL A 116 5.14 0.90 1.51
C VAL A 116 4.92 1.99 0.46
N VAL A 117 4.80 1.61 -0.81
CA VAL A 117 4.54 2.54 -1.92
C VAL A 117 3.22 3.31 -1.70
N MET A 118 2.12 2.60 -1.39
CA MET A 118 0.82 3.23 -1.11
C MET A 118 0.92 4.26 0.02
N ARG A 119 1.65 3.93 1.08
CA ARG A 119 1.85 4.85 2.21
C ARG A 119 2.73 6.03 1.81
N ARG A 120 3.85 5.82 1.13
CA ARG A 120 4.70 6.91 0.63
C ARG A 120 3.91 7.86 -0.28
N GLY A 121 3.17 7.33 -1.25
CA GLY A 121 2.32 8.12 -2.15
C GLY A 121 1.24 8.92 -1.41
N SER A 122 0.62 8.35 -0.36
CA SER A 122 -0.30 9.10 0.51
C SER A 122 0.38 10.27 1.22
N TRP A 123 1.51 10.02 1.89
CA TRP A 123 2.22 11.08 2.62
C TRP A 123 2.78 12.15 1.68
N LEU A 124 3.28 11.75 0.51
CA LEU A 124 3.80 12.65 -0.51
C LEU A 124 2.70 13.47 -1.18
N SER A 125 1.53 12.90 -1.48
CA SER A 125 0.39 13.66 -2.03
C SER A 125 -0.16 14.68 -1.02
N SER A 126 -0.11 14.37 0.27
CA SER A 126 -0.44 15.31 1.33
C SER A 126 0.64 16.40 1.50
N SER A 127 1.91 16.09 1.21
CA SER A 127 3.02 17.05 1.21
C SER A 127 2.93 17.96 -0.02
N SER A 128 3.16 19.26 0.14
CA SER A 128 3.06 20.23 -0.98
C SER A 128 4.21 20.13 -2.00
N PHE A 129 4.94 19.00 -2.04
CA PHE A 129 6.09 18.84 -2.93
C PHE A 129 5.67 18.72 -4.40
N PRO A 130 6.43 19.31 -5.34
CA PRO A 130 6.31 19.05 -6.77
C PRO A 130 6.37 17.55 -7.12
N ARG A 131 5.58 17.11 -8.10
CA ARG A 131 5.49 15.69 -8.53
C ARG A 131 6.84 15.07 -8.90
N LYS A 132 7.73 15.83 -9.53
CA LYS A 132 9.11 15.39 -9.87
C LYS A 132 9.91 14.96 -8.62
N PHE A 133 9.70 15.64 -7.49
CA PHE A 133 10.36 15.29 -6.24
C PHE A 133 9.66 14.12 -5.54
N GLN A 134 8.33 14.04 -5.66
CA GLN A 134 7.56 12.91 -5.11
C GLN A 134 8.03 11.57 -5.71
N SER A 135 8.16 11.47 -7.04
CA SER A 135 8.58 10.21 -7.68
C SER A 135 9.98 9.76 -7.22
N THR A 136 10.92 10.71 -7.14
CA THR A 136 12.29 10.41 -6.71
C THR A 136 12.34 9.88 -5.27
N ILE A 137 11.48 10.40 -4.37
CA ILE A 137 11.42 9.95 -2.98
C ILE A 137 10.67 8.62 -2.85
N GLU A 138 9.64 8.41 -3.68
CA GLU A 138 8.87 7.17 -3.72
C GLU A 138 9.74 5.97 -4.11
N ASP A 139 10.63 6.16 -5.09
CA ASP A 139 11.52 5.14 -5.65
C ASP A 139 12.74 4.81 -4.77
N LEU A 140 12.96 5.51 -3.66
CA LEU A 140 14.05 5.20 -2.74
C LEU A 140 13.91 3.77 -2.18
N PRO A 141 15.01 3.08 -1.83
CA PRO A 141 14.92 1.78 -1.16
C PRO A 141 14.13 1.87 0.16
N PHE A 142 13.63 0.73 0.62
CA PHE A 142 12.95 0.61 1.91
C PHE A 142 13.80 -0.20 2.88
N ASP A 143 14.26 0.45 3.95
CA ASP A 143 15.21 -0.12 4.90
C ASP A 143 14.54 -0.93 6.04
N GLY A 144 13.22 -1.04 6.04
CA GLY A 144 12.47 -1.81 7.05
C GLY A 144 12.14 -1.08 8.35
N ASP A 145 12.93 -0.08 8.76
CA ASP A 145 12.75 0.64 10.03
C ASP A 145 11.66 1.73 9.95
N LYS A 146 11.85 2.69 9.03
CA LYS A 146 10.96 3.85 8.88
C LYS A 146 10.39 3.93 7.48
N LEU A 147 9.27 4.66 7.32
CA LEU A 147 8.54 4.72 6.06
C LEU A 147 9.39 5.32 4.92
N PHE A 148 10.20 6.32 5.24
CA PHE A 148 11.16 6.95 4.33
C PHE A 148 12.58 6.55 4.72
N ALA A 149 13.42 6.32 3.70
CA ALA A 149 14.84 5.99 3.89
C ALA A 149 15.57 7.10 4.65
N SER A 150 16.66 6.77 5.34
CA SER A 150 17.51 7.76 6.03
C SER A 150 18.00 8.86 5.08
N THR A 151 18.33 8.48 3.85
CA THR A 151 18.80 9.36 2.75
C THR A 151 17.73 10.30 2.21
N THR A 152 16.46 10.14 2.58
CA THR A 152 15.36 10.97 2.06
C THR A 152 15.58 12.46 2.38
N ASN A 153 16.13 12.77 3.56
CA ASN A 153 16.43 14.15 3.92
C ASN A 153 17.56 14.73 3.06
N ASP A 154 18.62 13.97 2.80
CA ASP A 154 19.74 14.40 1.97
C ASP A 154 19.29 14.69 0.53
N VAL A 155 18.42 13.82 -0.01
CA VAL A 155 17.78 14.02 -1.32
C VAL A 155 16.95 15.29 -1.33
N LEU A 156 16.14 15.53 -0.29
CA LEU A 156 15.33 16.75 -0.16
C LEU A 156 16.20 18.02 -0.06
N HIS A 157 17.32 17.96 0.67
CA HIS A 157 18.27 19.07 0.78
C HIS A 157 18.95 19.35 -0.56
N SER A 158 19.50 18.33 -1.23
CA SER A 158 20.09 18.46 -2.57
C SER A 158 19.09 19.02 -3.61
N MET A 159 17.82 18.61 -3.55
CA MET A 159 16.76 19.16 -4.39
C MET A 159 16.47 20.63 -4.09
N LYS A 160 16.52 21.03 -2.82
CA LYS A 160 16.36 22.44 -2.43
C LYS A 160 17.53 23.28 -2.94
N ASP A 161 18.75 22.79 -2.80
CA ASP A 161 19.96 23.50 -3.17
C ASP A 161 20.07 23.65 -4.70
N SER A 162 19.81 22.59 -5.46
CA SER A 162 19.72 22.66 -6.93
C SER A 162 18.65 23.64 -7.40
N ARG A 163 17.51 23.73 -6.71
CA ARG A 163 16.50 24.75 -7.01
C ARG A 163 17.00 26.16 -6.71
N ALA A 164 17.71 26.36 -5.60
CA ALA A 164 18.30 27.65 -5.26
C ALA A 164 19.36 28.07 -6.29
N THR A 165 20.19 27.13 -6.77
CA THR A 165 21.18 27.38 -7.83
C THR A 165 20.52 27.75 -9.16
N LEU A 166 19.46 27.04 -9.57
CA LEU A 166 18.72 27.40 -10.79
C LEU A 166 18.10 28.80 -10.70
N GLN A 167 17.62 29.16 -9.51
CA GLN A 167 17.11 30.51 -9.25
C GLN A 167 18.23 31.57 -9.33
N SER A 168 19.43 31.31 -8.82
CA SER A 168 20.55 32.25 -8.91
C SER A 168 21.08 32.42 -10.35
N LEU A 169 20.91 31.40 -11.20
CA LEU A 169 21.23 31.47 -12.63
C LEU A 169 20.13 32.13 -13.48
N GLY A 170 19.06 32.65 -12.86
CA GLY A 170 17.94 33.28 -13.57
C GLY A 170 17.01 32.31 -14.29
N ILE A 171 17.20 31.00 -14.13
CA ILE A 171 16.38 29.96 -14.74
C ILE A 171 15.18 29.70 -13.82
N GLN A 172 14.17 30.57 -13.90
CA GLN A 172 12.89 30.30 -13.24
C GLN A 172 12.18 29.13 -13.92
N THR A 173 11.88 28.09 -13.15
CA THR A 173 10.84 27.13 -13.54
C THR A 173 9.53 27.92 -13.61
N PRO A 174 8.79 27.91 -14.75
CA PRO A 174 7.54 28.63 -14.82
C PRO A 174 6.65 28.11 -13.70
N LEU A 175 6.26 28.99 -12.78
CA LEU A 175 5.11 28.73 -11.92
C LEU A 175 3.98 28.37 -12.87
N THR A 176 3.42 27.17 -12.75
CA THR A 176 2.16 26.81 -13.38
C THR A 176 1.13 27.80 -12.86
N ARG A 177 1.01 28.92 -13.57
CA ARG A 177 -0.04 29.92 -13.40
C ARG A 177 -1.31 29.11 -13.61
N ARG A 178 -1.98 28.76 -12.51
CA ARG A 178 -3.36 28.30 -12.59
C ARG A 178 -4.07 29.36 -13.40
N ARG A 179 -4.44 29.01 -14.64
CA ARG A 179 -5.40 29.80 -15.40
C ARG A 179 -6.66 29.79 -14.55
N ASP A 180 -6.92 30.91 -13.89
CA ASP A 180 -8.24 31.23 -13.38
C ASP A 180 -9.16 31.31 -14.61
N TYR A 181 -9.73 30.16 -14.98
CA TYR A 181 -10.91 30.12 -15.81
C TYR A 181 -12.00 30.82 -15.02
N ARG A 182 -12.20 32.11 -15.30
CA ARG A 182 -13.43 32.82 -14.92
C ARG A 182 -14.60 32.03 -15.51
N TYR A 183 -15.27 31.25 -14.67
CA TYR A 183 -16.63 30.81 -14.94
C TYR A 183 -17.48 32.07 -15.06
N GLN A 184 -17.88 32.43 -16.29
CA GLN A 184 -19.07 33.26 -16.46
C GLN A 184 -20.28 32.37 -16.17
N PRO A 185 -21.14 32.71 -15.19
CA PRO A 185 -22.38 31.99 -15.00
C PRO A 185 -23.34 32.33 -16.14
N TYR A 186 -23.66 31.32 -16.96
CA TYR A 186 -24.81 31.37 -17.86
C TYR A 186 -26.07 31.68 -17.04
N GLN A 187 -26.72 32.80 -17.33
CA GLN A 187 -28.05 33.09 -16.79
C GLN A 187 -29.05 32.12 -17.43
N ARG A 188 -29.67 31.26 -16.60
CA ARG A 188 -30.78 30.41 -17.02
C ARG A 188 -32.05 31.27 -17.20
N PRO A 189 -32.80 31.13 -18.30
CA PRO A 189 -34.14 31.68 -18.42
C PRO A 189 -35.08 31.05 -17.39
N ARG A 190 -35.85 31.88 -16.67
CA ARG A 190 -36.94 31.43 -15.78
C ARG A 190 -38.07 30.84 -16.63
N TYR A 191 -38.45 29.59 -16.37
CA TYR A 191 -39.70 29.03 -16.87
C TYR A 191 -40.89 29.52 -16.01
N PRO A 192 -42.07 29.76 -16.60
CA PRO A 192 -43.25 30.19 -15.87
C PRO A 192 -43.90 29.04 -15.09
N THR A 193 -44.31 29.36 -13.86
CA THR A 193 -45.05 28.48 -12.93
C THR A 193 -46.47 28.24 -13.46
N TYR A 194 -46.85 26.97 -13.67
CA TYR A 194 -48.26 26.60 -13.85
C TYR A 194 -48.94 26.47 -12.49
N THR A 195 -49.94 27.31 -12.24
CA THR A 195 -50.87 27.21 -11.12
C THR A 195 -51.84 26.04 -11.33
N GLN A 196 -51.79 25.05 -10.45
CA GLN A 196 -52.73 23.94 -10.39
C GLN A 196 -53.91 24.33 -9.49
N GLN A 197 -55.02 24.76 -10.09
CA GLN A 197 -56.30 24.98 -9.41
C GLN A 197 -57.01 23.64 -9.20
N PHE A 198 -57.19 23.24 -7.93
CA PHE A 198 -58.06 22.15 -7.53
C PHE A 198 -59.52 22.65 -7.42
N HIS A 199 -60.41 22.08 -8.23
CA HIS A 199 -61.85 21.99 -7.99
C HIS A 199 -62.27 20.55 -8.32
N ARG A 200 -62.61 19.76 -7.29
CA ARG A 200 -63.99 19.32 -7.00
C ARG A 200 -64.59 18.57 -8.20
N SER A 201 -64.76 17.26 -8.16
CA SER A 201 -65.83 16.60 -7.40
C SER A 201 -65.65 15.08 -7.52
N HIS A 202 -65.92 14.32 -6.46
CA HIS A 202 -66.70 13.07 -6.55
C HIS A 202 -67.14 12.69 -5.14
N GLU A 203 -68.39 13.04 -4.89
CA GLU A 203 -69.24 12.48 -3.84
C GLU A 203 -69.91 11.21 -4.41
N GLN A 204 -70.28 10.28 -3.52
CA GLN A 204 -71.23 9.17 -3.68
C GLN A 204 -70.71 7.93 -4.45
N GLN A 205 -70.87 6.67 -4.02
CA GLN A 205 -71.74 6.04 -3.00
C GLN A 205 -71.14 4.66 -2.60
N GLN A 206 -71.34 4.29 -1.32
CA GLN A 206 -71.22 2.95 -0.70
C GLN A 206 -72.42 2.04 -1.07
N PRO A 207 -72.53 0.76 -0.63
CA PRO A 207 -71.66 -0.04 0.26
C PRO A 207 -71.08 -1.32 -0.36
#